data_AF-A0A7S1LL32-F1
#
_entry.id   AF-A0A7S1LL32-F1
#
_cell.length_a   1.000
_cell.length_b   1.000
_cell.length_c   1.000
_cell.angle_alpha   90.00
_cell.angle_beta   90.00
_cell.angle_gamma   90.00
#
_symmetry.space_group_name_H-M   'P 1'
#
loop_
_entity.id
_entity.type
_entity.pdbx_description
1 polymer ?
#
loop_
_entity_poly.entity_id
_entity_poly.type
_entity_poly.pdbx_seq_one_letter_code
_entity_poly.pdbx_strand_id
1 'polypeptide(L)'
;MQAELQKELDDDRAVHGKLTCWCSDNDKEKTQAIETGTQRSEQLKATMDEATAKVLELKAKRKSTMDDLYADQKSLGEATALRMKENQAFQKTETSLMDAVSAAKQAIVVLSAHHPELSQLRSVARKLQDARAAQLLSSTGGVQSGQLVALKEFLQQVSTASSFLAIPGFQSYRPQSGQIFGILKQMAEDFEATLSDEQKAELKAKTDHESL
;
A
#
# COMPACT_ATOMS: atom_id res chain seq x y z
N MET A 1 2.07 1.05 112.39
CA MET A 1 3.28 0.21 112.13
C MET A 1 2.97 -1.14 111.50
N GLN A 2 2.56 -2.21 112.20
CA GLN A 2 2.47 -3.54 111.56
C GLN A 2 1.34 -3.68 110.52
N ALA A 3 0.14 -3.16 110.82
CA ALA A 3 -0.99 -3.16 109.87
C ALA A 3 -0.75 -2.22 108.66
N GLU A 4 0.03 -1.16 108.86
CA GLU A 4 0.42 -0.18 107.85
C GLU A 4 1.41 -0.79 106.86
N LEU A 5 2.45 -1.46 107.39
CA LEU A 5 3.42 -2.21 106.60
C LEU A 5 2.73 -3.28 105.73
N GLN A 6 1.71 -3.95 106.27
CA GLN A 6 0.98 -4.98 105.55
C GLN A 6 0.18 -4.39 104.38
N LYS A 7 -0.46 -3.24 104.60
CA LYS A 7 -1.23 -2.54 103.58
C LYS A 7 -0.33 -2.01 102.45
N GLU A 8 0.82 -1.42 102.79
CA GLU A 8 1.81 -1.00 101.80
C GLU A 8 2.35 -2.19 100.99
N LEU A 9 2.60 -3.33 101.64
CA LEU A 9 3.04 -4.56 100.96
C LEU A 9 1.99 -5.08 99.95
N ASP A 10 0.71 -5.03 100.30
CA ASP A 10 -0.38 -5.47 99.43
C ASP A 10 -0.61 -4.49 98.27
N ASP A 11 -0.54 -3.18 98.52
CA ASP A 11 -0.61 -2.14 97.49
C ASP A 11 0.57 -2.23 96.52
N ASP A 12 1.80 -2.41 97.01
CA ASP A 12 2.99 -2.63 96.17
C ASP A 12 2.87 -3.90 95.33
N ARG A 13 2.34 -4.99 95.91
CA ARG A 13 2.10 -6.23 95.16
C ARG A 13 1.07 -6.03 94.06
N ALA A 14 0.01 -5.25 94.31
CA ALA A 14 -1.01 -4.92 93.33
C ALA A 14 -0.46 -4.02 92.21
N VAL A 15 0.34 -3.01 92.53
CA VAL A 15 0.99 -2.12 91.56
C VAL A 15 2.01 -2.89 90.72
N HIS A 16 2.86 -3.71 91.35
CA HIS A 16 3.81 -4.56 90.65
C HIS A 16 3.11 -5.54 89.70
N GLY A 17 1.98 -6.14 90.12
CA GLY A 17 1.15 -6.99 89.26
C GLY A 17 0.63 -6.26 88.02
N LYS A 18 0.08 -5.04 88.19
CA LYS A 18 -0.39 -4.21 87.08
C LYS A 18 0.75 -3.77 86.16
N LEU A 19 1.89 -3.37 86.72
CA LEU A 19 3.06 -2.96 85.95
C LEU A 19 3.61 -4.13 85.13
N THR A 20 3.71 -5.32 85.75
CA THR A 20 4.17 -6.54 85.06
C THR A 20 3.23 -6.90 83.91
N CYS A 21 1.91 -6.85 84.14
CA CYS A 21 0.92 -7.12 83.11
C CYS A 21 1.05 -6.11 81.95
N TRP A 22 1.11 -4.81 82.26
CA TRP A 22 1.25 -3.74 81.29
C TRP A 22 2.53 -3.86 80.46
N CYS A 23 3.67 -4.15 81.10
CA CYS A 23 4.92 -4.40 80.39
C CYS A 23 4.81 -5.62 79.47
N SER A 24 4.22 -6.73 79.95
CA SER A 24 4.09 -7.95 79.14
C SER A 24 3.16 -7.78 77.93
N ASP A 25 2.06 -7.04 78.09
CA ASP A 25 1.10 -6.82 77.01
C ASP A 25 1.65 -5.82 75.99
N ASN A 26 2.29 -4.74 76.45
CA ASN A 26 2.97 -3.80 75.55
C ASN A 26 4.14 -4.45 74.83
N ASP A 27 4.97 -5.25 75.51
CA ASP A 27 6.07 -5.94 74.85
C ASP A 27 5.57 -6.85 73.73
N LYS A 28 4.47 -7.59 73.97
CA LYS A 28 3.83 -8.40 72.91
C LYS A 28 3.31 -7.55 71.76
N GLU A 29 2.48 -6.53 72.05
CA GLU A 29 1.89 -5.67 71.03
C GLU A 29 2.95 -4.93 70.20
N LYS A 30 3.97 -4.38 70.86
CA LYS A 30 5.07 -3.65 70.19
C LYS A 30 5.94 -4.59 69.39
N THR A 31 6.25 -5.79 69.91
CA THR A 31 7.00 -6.80 69.16
C THR A 31 6.24 -7.21 67.90
N GLN A 32 4.93 -7.49 68.00
CA GLN A 32 4.10 -7.84 66.85
C GLN A 32 3.98 -6.67 65.85
N ALA A 33 3.87 -5.43 66.33
CA ALA A 33 3.85 -4.25 65.47
C ALA A 33 5.18 -4.03 64.73
N ILE A 34 6.32 -4.25 65.41
CA ILE A 34 7.66 -4.18 64.81
C ILE A 34 7.81 -5.28 63.75
N GLU A 35 7.41 -6.51 64.05
CA GLU A 35 7.46 -7.62 63.09
C GLU A 35 6.61 -7.31 61.85
N THR A 36 5.35 -6.92 62.05
CA THR A 36 4.44 -6.55 60.95
C THR A 36 4.99 -5.37 60.14
N GLY A 37 5.53 -4.34 60.81
CA GLY A 37 6.12 -3.18 60.17
C GLY A 37 7.39 -3.52 59.35
N THR A 38 8.21 -4.45 59.86
CA THR A 38 9.41 -4.94 59.18
C THR A 38 9.02 -5.74 57.93
N GLN A 39 8.09 -6.69 58.06
CA GLN A 39 7.57 -7.48 56.93
C GLN A 39 6.97 -6.57 55.85
N ARG A 40 6.17 -5.57 56.25
CA ARG A 40 5.56 -4.63 55.30
C ARG A 40 6.62 -3.76 54.61
N SER A 41 7.68 -3.37 55.33
CA SER A 41 8.78 -2.60 54.75
C SER A 41 9.55 -3.42 53.71
N GLU A 42 9.79 -4.70 53.97
CA GLU A 42 10.41 -5.63 53.02
C GLU A 42 9.53 -5.85 51.79
N GLN A 43 8.23 -6.05 52.00
CA GLN A 43 7.27 -6.18 50.89
C GLN A 43 7.24 -4.93 50.02
N LEU A 44 7.21 -3.73 50.62
CA LEU A 44 7.23 -2.47 49.87
C LEU A 44 8.52 -2.30 49.08
N LYS A 45 9.68 -2.65 49.65
CA LYS A 45 10.96 -2.65 48.92
C LYS A 45 10.93 -3.58 47.71
N ALA A 46 10.45 -4.82 47.89
CA ALA A 46 10.32 -5.78 46.78
C ALA A 46 9.40 -5.24 45.66
N THR A 47 8.26 -4.63 46.01
CA THR A 47 7.35 -4.04 45.00
C THR A 47 7.97 -2.82 44.30
N MET A 48 8.78 -2.02 45.00
CA MET A 48 9.48 -0.89 44.41
C MET A 48 10.55 -1.36 43.41
N ASP A 49 11.29 -2.40 43.75
CA ASP A 49 12.29 -2.99 42.87
C ASP A 49 11.64 -3.60 41.63
N GLU A 50 10.52 -4.33 41.80
CA GLU A 50 9.72 -4.85 40.68
C GLU A 50 9.20 -3.72 39.78
N ALA A 51 8.63 -2.66 40.36
CA ALA A 51 8.13 -1.52 39.61
C ALA A 51 9.26 -0.82 38.84
N THR A 52 10.44 -0.69 39.45
CA THR A 52 11.63 -0.11 38.81
C THR A 52 12.09 -0.96 37.63
N ALA A 53 12.14 -2.29 37.79
CA ALA A 53 12.47 -3.21 36.70
C ALA A 53 11.47 -3.09 35.54
N LYS A 54 10.15 -3.06 35.84
CA LYS A 54 9.10 -2.85 34.84
C LYS A 54 9.23 -1.51 34.11
N VAL A 55 9.58 -0.43 34.81
CA VAL A 55 9.81 0.88 34.18
C VAL A 55 10.98 0.83 33.21
N LEU A 56 12.07 0.15 33.57
CA LEU A 56 13.23 0.00 32.67
C LEU A 56 12.88 -0.86 31.45
N GLU A 57 12.16 -1.96 31.65
CA GLU A 57 11.67 -2.83 30.57
C GLU A 57 10.77 -2.05 29.59
N LEU A 58 9.77 -1.33 30.11
CA LEU A 58 8.84 -0.54 29.30
C LEU A 58 9.55 0.59 28.57
N LYS A 59 10.56 1.24 29.16
CA LYS A 59 11.39 2.25 28.47
C LYS A 59 12.16 1.64 27.30
N ALA A 60 12.75 0.46 27.49
CA ALA A 60 13.45 -0.24 26.42
C ALA A 60 12.51 -0.65 25.28
N LYS A 61 11.36 -1.25 25.62
CA LYS A 61 10.31 -1.61 24.65
C LYS A 61 9.80 -0.38 23.89
N ARG A 62 9.49 0.72 24.59
CA ARG A 62 9.04 1.97 23.97
C ARG A 62 10.05 2.48 22.95
N LYS A 63 11.34 2.41 23.24
CA LYS A 63 12.38 2.85 22.31
C LYS A 63 12.39 1.96 21.06
N SER A 64 12.44 0.64 21.22
CA SER A 64 12.39 -0.30 20.09
C SER A 64 11.16 -0.07 19.21
N THR A 65 9.97 -0.01 19.82
CA THR A 65 8.71 0.21 19.10
C THR A 65 8.67 1.55 18.36
N MET A 66 9.29 2.60 18.92
CA MET A 66 9.41 3.89 18.22
C MET A 66 10.36 3.81 17.03
N ASP A 67 11.49 3.12 17.17
CA ASP A 67 12.44 2.92 16.07
C ASP A 67 11.78 2.12 14.93
N ASP A 68 11.03 1.06 15.26
CA ASP A 68 10.25 0.26 14.30
C ASP A 68 9.19 1.12 13.59
N LEU A 69 8.43 1.92 14.35
CA LEU A 69 7.41 2.83 13.81
C LEU A 69 8.00 3.81 12.78
N TYR A 70 9.16 4.39 13.07
CA TYR A 70 9.81 5.31 12.12
C TYR A 70 10.30 4.58 10.85
N ALA A 71 10.81 3.36 10.98
CA ALA A 71 11.21 2.54 9.85
C ALA A 71 10.00 2.17 8.96
N ASP A 72 8.88 1.81 9.58
CA ASP A 72 7.63 1.48 8.89
C ASP A 72 7.04 2.71 8.18
N GLN A 73 6.99 3.86 8.84
CA GLN A 73 6.52 5.12 8.23
C GLN A 73 7.36 5.52 7.03
N LYS A 74 8.69 5.36 7.11
CA LYS A 74 9.59 5.63 5.99
C LYS A 74 9.30 4.68 4.82
N SER A 75 9.18 3.39 5.10
CA SER A 75 8.91 2.35 4.09
C SER A 75 7.55 2.58 3.41
N LEU A 76 6.51 2.94 4.18
CA LEU A 76 5.19 3.28 3.66
C LEU A 76 5.24 4.53 2.77
N GLY A 77 6.00 5.55 3.17
CA GLY A 77 6.21 6.76 2.38
C GLY A 77 6.90 6.47 1.04
N GLU A 78 7.94 5.65 1.04
CA GLU A 78 8.64 5.22 -0.18
C GLU A 78 7.73 4.38 -1.09
N ALA A 79 6.97 3.43 -0.53
CA ALA A 79 5.99 2.62 -1.27
C ALA A 79 4.88 3.49 -1.89
N THR A 80 4.36 4.46 -1.15
CA THR A 80 3.34 5.41 -1.64
C THR A 80 3.88 6.26 -2.79
N ALA A 81 5.11 6.77 -2.66
CA ALA A 81 5.73 7.56 -3.71
C ALA A 81 5.98 6.74 -4.99
N LEU A 82 6.38 5.47 -4.86
CA LEU A 82 6.51 4.55 -5.98
C LEU A 82 5.14 4.31 -6.63
N ARG A 83 4.12 4.01 -5.82
CA ARG A 83 2.76 3.74 -6.31
C ARG A 83 2.17 4.92 -7.07
N MET A 84 2.39 6.15 -6.61
CA MET A 84 1.97 7.36 -7.32
C MET A 84 2.65 7.47 -8.71
N LYS A 85 3.94 7.14 -8.81
CA LYS A 85 4.67 7.16 -10.10
C LYS A 85 4.16 6.07 -11.04
N GLU A 86 3.94 4.86 -10.52
CA GLU A 86 3.42 3.73 -11.30
C GLU A 86 2.01 4.00 -11.81
N ASN A 87 1.09 4.47 -10.95
CA ASN A 87 -0.27 4.84 -11.35
C ASN A 87 -0.26 5.97 -12.41
N GLN A 88 0.61 6.97 -12.26
CA GLN A 88 0.74 8.02 -13.28
C GLN A 88 1.25 7.46 -14.63
N ALA A 89 2.19 6.51 -14.61
CA ALA A 89 2.66 5.85 -15.81
C ALA A 89 1.54 5.00 -16.43
N PHE A 90 0.81 4.24 -15.61
CA PHE A 90 -0.33 3.43 -16.01
C PHE A 90 -1.44 4.27 -16.67
N GLN A 91 -1.86 5.38 -16.08
CA GLN A 91 -2.91 6.23 -16.68
C GLN A 91 -2.52 6.76 -18.06
N LYS A 92 -1.23 7.07 -18.27
CA LYS A 92 -0.72 7.50 -19.57
C LYS A 92 -0.73 6.36 -20.59
N THR A 93 -0.31 5.16 -20.20
CA THR A 93 -0.34 3.99 -21.08
C THR A 93 -1.77 3.57 -21.39
N GLU A 94 -2.65 3.54 -20.38
CA GLU A 94 -4.08 3.26 -20.51
C GLU A 94 -4.75 4.21 -21.50
N THR A 95 -4.58 5.52 -21.33
CA THR A 95 -5.16 6.52 -22.26
C THR A 95 -4.65 6.32 -23.68
N SER A 96 -3.33 6.11 -23.83
CA SER A 96 -2.72 5.90 -25.16
C SER A 96 -3.24 4.63 -25.84
N LEU A 97 -3.42 3.54 -25.07
CA LEU A 97 -3.99 2.28 -25.57
C LEU A 97 -5.47 2.45 -25.94
N MET A 98 -6.27 3.12 -25.11
CA MET A 98 -7.68 3.40 -25.41
C MET A 98 -7.84 4.22 -26.70
N ASP A 99 -7.03 5.26 -26.87
CA ASP A 99 -7.01 6.09 -28.08
C ASP A 99 -6.60 5.27 -29.31
N ALA A 100 -5.60 4.39 -29.16
CA ALA A 100 -5.13 3.52 -30.23
C ALA A 100 -6.19 2.47 -30.64
N VAL A 101 -6.89 1.86 -29.67
CA VAL A 101 -8.04 0.96 -29.92
C VAL A 101 -9.15 1.69 -30.65
N SER A 102 -9.53 2.88 -30.18
CA SER A 102 -10.57 3.71 -30.79
C SER A 102 -10.22 4.09 -32.23
N ALA A 103 -8.97 4.50 -32.47
CA ALA A 103 -8.47 4.83 -33.79
C ALA A 103 -8.45 3.60 -34.73
N ALA A 104 -8.02 2.43 -34.22
CA ALA A 104 -8.02 1.18 -34.97
C ALA A 104 -9.45 0.76 -35.37
N LYS A 105 -10.40 0.81 -34.45
CA LYS A 105 -11.82 0.52 -34.71
C LYS A 105 -12.43 1.47 -35.74
N GLN A 106 -12.16 2.77 -35.63
CA GLN A 106 -12.62 3.75 -36.62
C GLN A 106 -12.01 3.48 -37.99
N ALA A 107 -10.75 3.05 -38.05
CA ALA A 107 -10.10 2.67 -39.31
C ALA A 107 -10.75 1.45 -39.95
N ILE A 108 -11.07 0.43 -39.17
CA ILE A 108 -11.79 -0.77 -39.62
C ILE A 108 -13.16 -0.37 -40.20
N VAL A 109 -13.91 0.49 -39.52
CA VAL A 109 -15.23 0.95 -40.00
C VAL A 109 -15.12 1.67 -41.33
N VAL A 110 -14.22 2.66 -41.46
CA VAL A 110 -14.04 3.40 -42.71
C VAL A 110 -13.55 2.49 -43.84
N LEU A 111 -12.61 1.57 -43.57
CA LEU A 111 -12.11 0.64 -44.59
C LEU A 111 -13.14 -0.44 -45.00
N SER A 112 -14.11 -0.75 -44.15
CA SER A 112 -15.22 -1.66 -44.45
C SER A 112 -16.34 -1.02 -45.28
N ALA A 113 -16.37 0.30 -45.40
CA ALA A 113 -17.37 0.99 -46.20
C ALA A 113 -17.14 0.72 -47.70
N HIS A 114 -18.21 0.50 -48.47
CA HIS A 114 -18.12 0.22 -49.91
C HIS A 114 -17.64 1.44 -50.74
N HIS A 115 -17.78 2.67 -50.21
CA HIS A 115 -17.30 3.92 -50.82
C HIS A 115 -16.71 4.87 -49.77
N PRO A 116 -15.50 4.61 -49.24
CA PRO A 116 -14.90 5.49 -48.26
C PRO A 116 -14.44 6.79 -48.91
N GLU A 117 -14.83 7.92 -48.33
CA GLU A 117 -14.33 9.22 -48.79
C GLU A 117 -12.87 9.42 -48.34
N LEU A 118 -12.06 10.04 -49.20
CA LEU A 118 -10.66 10.37 -48.88
C LEU A 118 -10.55 11.27 -47.63
N SER A 119 -11.55 12.12 -47.38
CA SER A 119 -11.69 12.95 -46.19
C SER A 119 -11.72 12.11 -44.91
N GLN A 120 -12.53 11.04 -44.90
CA GLN A 120 -12.67 10.10 -43.79
C GLN A 120 -11.40 9.30 -43.58
N LEU A 121 -10.79 8.80 -44.67
CA LEU A 121 -9.53 8.06 -44.62
C LEU A 121 -8.38 8.91 -44.03
N ARG A 122 -8.27 10.18 -44.43
CA ARG A 122 -7.29 11.13 -43.87
C ARG A 122 -7.57 11.48 -42.41
N SER A 123 -8.84 11.52 -42.00
CA SER A 123 -9.19 11.79 -40.60
C SER A 123 -8.77 10.64 -39.69
N VAL A 124 -8.99 9.39 -40.15
CA VAL A 124 -8.58 8.17 -39.46
C VAL A 124 -7.06 8.05 -39.42
N ALA A 125 -6.38 8.30 -40.54
CA ALA A 125 -4.92 8.23 -40.61
C ALA A 125 -4.26 9.22 -39.64
N ARG A 126 -4.83 10.43 -39.51
CA ARG A 126 -4.39 11.41 -38.50
C ARG A 126 -4.63 10.91 -37.08
N LYS A 127 -5.81 10.38 -36.76
CA LYS A 127 -6.09 9.81 -35.43
C LYS A 127 -5.16 8.66 -35.06
N LEU A 128 -4.83 7.79 -36.01
CA LEU A 128 -3.85 6.70 -35.81
C LEU A 128 -2.42 7.22 -35.59
N GLN A 129 -2.04 8.31 -36.25
CA GLN A 129 -0.76 8.98 -36.05
C GLN A 129 -0.70 9.70 -34.69
N ASP A 130 -1.76 10.41 -34.32
CA ASP A 130 -1.88 11.13 -33.05
C ASP A 130 -1.86 10.17 -31.85
N ALA A 131 -2.55 9.04 -31.96
CA ALA A 131 -2.54 7.96 -30.96
C ALA A 131 -1.22 7.16 -30.92
N ARG A 132 -0.23 7.51 -31.75
CA ARG A 132 1.05 6.81 -31.91
C ARG A 132 0.88 5.29 -32.07
N ALA A 133 -0.18 4.85 -32.73
CA ALA A 133 -0.54 3.44 -32.84
C ALA A 133 0.65 2.61 -33.34
N ALA A 134 1.33 3.02 -34.41
CA ALA A 134 2.49 2.30 -34.95
C ALA A 134 3.68 2.15 -33.96
N GLN A 135 3.85 3.07 -33.02
CA GLN A 135 4.86 2.98 -31.98
C GLN A 135 4.42 2.02 -30.87
N LEU A 136 3.15 2.07 -30.48
CA LEU A 136 2.55 1.16 -29.50
C LEU A 136 2.58 -0.30 -29.97
N LEU A 137 2.40 -0.56 -31.28
CA LEU A 137 2.53 -1.91 -31.86
C LEU A 137 3.94 -2.46 -31.76
N SER A 138 4.93 -1.57 -31.79
CA SER A 138 6.34 -1.98 -31.68
C SER A 138 6.67 -2.39 -30.25
N SER A 139 5.96 -1.85 -29.25
CA SER A 139 6.12 -2.19 -27.83
C SER A 139 5.29 -3.40 -27.38
N THR A 140 4.16 -3.70 -28.01
CA THR A 140 3.30 -4.85 -27.61
C THR A 140 3.81 -6.20 -28.13
N GLY A 141 4.88 -6.24 -28.92
CA GLY A 141 5.62 -7.47 -29.27
C GLY A 141 4.89 -8.47 -30.18
N GLY A 142 3.60 -8.28 -30.47
CA GLY A 142 2.76 -9.22 -31.22
C GLY A 142 2.82 -9.09 -32.76
N VAL A 143 3.53 -8.09 -33.30
CA VAL A 143 3.41 -7.72 -34.71
C VAL A 143 4.72 -7.99 -35.47
N GLN A 144 4.59 -8.60 -36.66
CA GLN A 144 5.72 -8.80 -37.55
C GLN A 144 6.24 -7.45 -38.05
N SER A 145 7.55 -7.23 -38.05
CA SER A 145 8.18 -5.98 -38.53
C SER A 145 7.72 -5.56 -39.93
N GLY A 146 7.33 -6.51 -40.79
CA GLY A 146 6.72 -6.23 -42.09
C GLY A 146 5.31 -5.61 -42.03
N GLN A 147 4.47 -5.98 -41.05
CA GLN A 147 3.13 -5.39 -40.86
C GLN A 147 3.21 -3.93 -40.39
N LEU A 148 4.21 -3.62 -39.56
CA LEU A 148 4.51 -2.24 -39.12
C LEU A 148 4.95 -1.34 -40.27
N VAL A 149 5.78 -1.85 -41.17
CA VAL A 149 6.22 -1.13 -42.37
C VAL A 149 5.03 -0.87 -43.29
N ALA A 150 4.21 -1.90 -43.55
CA ALA A 150 3.01 -1.76 -44.38
C ALA A 150 2.01 -0.73 -43.83
N LEU A 151 1.80 -0.71 -42.50
CA LEU A 151 0.93 0.28 -41.85
C LEU A 151 1.51 1.70 -41.94
N LYS A 152 2.81 1.87 -41.69
CA LYS A 152 3.47 3.20 -41.79
C LYS A 152 3.43 3.75 -43.21
N GLU A 153 3.73 2.91 -44.20
CA GLU A 153 3.66 3.27 -45.61
C GLU A 153 2.23 3.66 -46.01
N PHE A 154 1.22 2.90 -45.57
CA PHE A 154 -0.18 3.24 -45.80
C PHE A 154 -0.54 4.61 -45.20
N LEU A 155 -0.18 4.88 -43.95
CA LEU A 155 -0.46 6.17 -43.31
C LEU A 155 0.23 7.34 -44.02
N GLN A 156 1.48 7.17 -44.46
CA GLN A 156 2.21 8.18 -45.25
C GLN A 156 1.56 8.41 -46.61
N GLN A 157 1.12 7.34 -47.28
CA GLN A 157 0.46 7.44 -48.59
C GLN A 157 -0.92 8.10 -48.49
N VAL A 158 -1.73 7.77 -47.47
CA VAL A 158 -3.02 8.43 -47.23
C VAL A 158 -2.84 9.93 -46.95
N SER A 159 -1.77 10.30 -46.24
CA SER A 159 -1.49 11.70 -45.92
C SER A 159 -1.04 12.53 -47.12
N THR A 160 -0.36 11.92 -48.10
CA THR A 160 0.22 12.59 -49.27
C THR A 160 -0.60 12.45 -50.56
N ALA A 161 -1.53 11.51 -50.62
CA ALA A 161 -2.35 11.26 -51.80
C ALA A 161 -3.29 12.44 -52.10
N SER A 162 -3.33 12.87 -53.36
CA SER A 162 -4.22 13.93 -53.87
C SER A 162 -5.63 13.44 -54.19
N SER A 163 -5.81 12.14 -54.48
CA SER A 163 -7.11 11.49 -54.72
C SER A 163 -7.14 10.07 -54.12
N PHE A 164 -8.33 9.51 -53.88
CA PHE A 164 -8.49 8.15 -53.34
C PHE A 164 -7.86 7.09 -54.25
N LEU A 165 -8.01 7.26 -55.55
CA LEU A 165 -7.38 6.38 -56.55
C LEU A 165 -5.86 6.57 -56.59
N ALA A 166 -5.29 7.69 -56.16
CA ALA A 166 -3.83 7.88 -56.15
C ALA A 166 -3.11 7.06 -55.05
N ILE A 167 -3.83 6.45 -54.12
CA ILE A 167 -3.25 5.55 -53.10
C ILE A 167 -2.97 4.19 -53.77
N PRO A 168 -1.69 3.74 -53.85
CA PRO A 168 -1.35 2.43 -54.38
C PRO A 168 -2.11 1.32 -53.62
N GLY A 169 -2.84 0.47 -54.35
CA GLY A 169 -3.70 -0.58 -53.77
C GLY A 169 -5.20 -0.30 -53.80
N PHE A 170 -5.63 0.94 -54.09
CA PHE A 170 -7.04 1.33 -54.24
C PHE A 170 -7.45 1.73 -55.68
N GLN A 171 -6.51 1.72 -56.64
CA GLN A 171 -6.71 2.03 -58.07
C GLN A 171 -7.62 1.04 -58.82
N SER A 172 -7.75 -0.16 -58.29
CA SER A 172 -8.54 -1.26 -58.85
C SER A 172 -8.73 -2.22 -57.70
N TYR A 173 -9.96 -2.67 -57.45
CA TYR A 173 -10.38 -3.68 -56.49
C TYR A 173 -9.29 -4.76 -56.27
N ARG A 174 -8.33 -4.51 -55.38
CA ARG A 174 -7.12 -5.32 -55.15
C ARG A 174 -7.08 -5.76 -53.69
N PRO A 175 -6.45 -6.91 -53.39
CA PRO A 175 -6.50 -7.52 -52.05
C PRO A 175 -5.69 -6.79 -50.96
N GLN A 176 -4.98 -5.69 -51.30
CA GLN A 176 -4.11 -4.95 -50.36
C GLN A 176 -4.90 -4.20 -49.27
N SER A 177 -6.13 -3.77 -49.55
CA SER A 177 -7.03 -3.25 -48.51
C SER A 177 -7.37 -4.31 -47.46
N GLY A 178 -7.48 -5.58 -47.87
CA GLY A 178 -7.72 -6.72 -46.98
C GLY A 178 -6.54 -7.04 -46.06
N GLN A 179 -5.30 -6.81 -46.53
CA GLN A 179 -4.10 -6.99 -45.70
C GLN A 179 -4.01 -5.90 -44.61
N ILE A 180 -4.23 -4.63 -44.93
CA ILE A 180 -4.27 -3.53 -43.95
C ILE A 180 -5.46 -3.70 -43.00
N PHE A 181 -6.61 -4.14 -43.50
CA PHE A 181 -7.77 -4.48 -42.66
C PHE A 181 -7.45 -5.60 -41.66
N GLY A 182 -6.80 -6.68 -42.10
CA GLY A 182 -6.36 -7.76 -41.23
C GLY A 182 -5.37 -7.30 -40.17
N ILE A 183 -4.40 -6.45 -40.55
CA ILE A 183 -3.45 -5.85 -39.62
C ILE A 183 -4.18 -4.99 -38.58
N LEU A 184 -5.09 -4.11 -39.00
CA LEU A 184 -5.84 -3.23 -38.09
C LEU A 184 -6.76 -4.01 -37.14
N LYS A 185 -7.33 -5.13 -37.60
CA LYS A 185 -8.15 -6.01 -36.76
C LYS A 185 -7.30 -6.70 -35.69
N GLN A 186 -6.20 -7.34 -36.09
CA GLN A 186 -5.26 -7.96 -35.16
C GLN A 186 -4.73 -6.91 -34.16
N MET A 187 -4.41 -5.71 -34.65
CA MET A 187 -3.95 -4.59 -33.85
C MET A 187 -4.97 -4.14 -32.79
N ALA A 188 -6.25 -4.06 -33.15
CA ALA A 188 -7.31 -3.72 -32.21
C ALA A 188 -7.48 -4.80 -31.14
N GLU A 189 -7.46 -6.07 -31.54
CA GLU A 189 -7.57 -7.22 -30.63
C GLU A 189 -6.38 -7.27 -29.65
N ASP A 190 -5.15 -7.11 -30.15
CA ASP A 190 -3.92 -7.12 -29.34
C ASP A 190 -3.89 -5.95 -28.34
N PHE A 191 -4.34 -4.76 -28.76
CA PHE A 191 -4.43 -3.60 -27.87
C PHE A 191 -5.52 -3.72 -26.81
N GLU A 192 -6.67 -4.31 -27.15
CA GLU A 192 -7.72 -4.58 -26.16
C GLU A 192 -7.29 -5.63 -25.15
N ALA A 193 -6.61 -6.69 -25.59
CA ALA A 193 -6.03 -7.69 -24.70
C ALA A 193 -5.00 -7.05 -23.75
N THR A 194 -4.07 -6.26 -24.29
CA THR A 194 -3.06 -5.54 -23.51
C THR A 194 -3.71 -4.57 -22.50
N LEU A 195 -4.70 -3.79 -22.93
CA LEU A 195 -5.42 -2.87 -22.06
C LEU A 195 -6.12 -3.60 -20.89
N SER A 196 -6.79 -4.71 -21.18
CA SER A 196 -7.43 -5.55 -20.15
C SER A 196 -6.41 -6.11 -19.16
N ASP A 197 -5.26 -6.56 -19.65
CA ASP A 197 -4.23 -7.17 -18.80
C ASP A 197 -3.52 -6.13 -17.94
N GLU A 198 -3.23 -4.95 -18.49
CA GLU A 198 -2.72 -3.79 -17.75
C GLU A 198 -3.71 -3.35 -16.67
N GLN A 199 -5.01 -3.24 -16.98
CA GLN A 199 -6.03 -2.89 -15.99
C GLN A 199 -6.14 -3.92 -14.85
N LYS A 200 -6.02 -5.22 -15.17
CA LYS A 200 -5.98 -6.28 -14.14
C LYS A 200 -4.72 -6.20 -13.29
N ALA A 201 -3.57 -5.93 -13.90
CA ALA A 201 -2.31 -5.75 -13.20
C ALA A 201 -2.38 -4.55 -12.24
N GLU A 202 -2.94 -3.42 -12.69
CA GLU A 202 -3.13 -2.23 -11.88
C GLU A 202 -4.10 -2.46 -10.71
N LEU A 203 -5.18 -3.21 -10.92
CA LEU A 203 -6.09 -3.61 -9.84
C LEU A 203 -5.38 -4.42 -8.77
N LYS A 204 -4.53 -5.39 -9.17
CA LYS A 204 -3.73 -6.17 -8.22
C LYS A 204 -2.70 -5.29 -7.49
N ALA A 205 -1.99 -4.44 -8.21
CA ALA A 205 -1.03 -3.52 -7.61
C ALA A 205 -1.70 -2.55 -6.62
N LYS A 206 -2.95 -2.14 -6.89
CA LYS A 206 -3.76 -1.35 -5.95
C LYS A 206 -4.12 -2.16 -4.70
N THR A 207 -4.62 -3.38 -4.85
CA THR A 207 -5.00 -4.21 -3.69
C THR A 207 -3.80 -4.56 -2.82
N ASP A 208 -2.65 -4.86 -3.45
CA ASP A 208 -1.42 -5.18 -2.74
C ASP A 208 -0.92 -3.95 -1.95
N HIS A 209 -1.01 -2.75 -2.53
CA HIS A 209 -0.65 -1.51 -1.83
C HIS A 209 -1.62 -1.16 -0.70
N GLU A 210 -2.92 -1.41 -0.86
CA GLU A 210 -3.92 -1.21 0.21
C GLU A 210 -3.76 -2.20 1.38
N SER A 211 -3.04 -3.30 1.16
CA SER A 211 -2.76 -4.32 2.18
C SER A 211 -1.46 -4.09 2.97
N LEU A 212 -0.67 -3.08 2.62
CA LEU A 212 0.51 -2.62 3.36
C LEU A 212 0.10 -1.80 4.59
#